data_AF-A0A941LBU8-F1
#
_entry.id   AF-A0A941LBU8-F1
#
_cell.length_a   1.000
_cell.length_b   1.000
_cell.length_c   1.000
_cell.angle_alpha   90.00
_cell.angle_beta   90.00
_cell.angle_gamma   90.00
#
_symmetry.space_group_name_H-M   'P 1'
#
loop_
_entity.id
_entity.type
_entity.pdbx_description
1 polymer ?
#
loop_
_entity_poly.entity_id
_entity_poly.type
_entity_poly.pdbx_seq_one_letter_code
_entity_poly.pdbx_strand_id
1 'polypeptide(L)'
;MPQQHMDDRSGQSASHPQAPIIRAPRDLTYDEKKAAEAAFRGEPFNPAWSVAAAAVYEGIVSAMCRMQVAALTDMEAIPVAEECLTR
;
A
#
# COMPACT_ATOMS: atom_id res chain seq x y z
N MET A 1 41.42 -0.25 46.21
CA MET A 1 40.99 0.36 44.93
C MET A 1 40.03 -0.59 44.25
N PRO A 2 38.70 -0.37 44.25
CA PRO A 2 37.77 -1.24 43.53
C PRO A 2 37.92 -0.99 42.02
N GLN A 3 38.01 -2.07 41.25
CA GLN A 3 38.22 -2.04 39.80
C GLN A 3 36.94 -1.59 39.07
N GLN A 4 37.15 -0.80 38.03
CA GLN A 4 36.15 -0.06 37.30
C GLN A 4 35.33 -0.95 36.36
N HIS A 5 34.02 -0.80 36.51
CA HIS A 5 32.96 -1.00 35.54
C HIS A 5 33.38 -0.75 34.08
N MET A 6 33.14 -1.73 33.20
CA MET A 6 32.79 -1.54 31.80
C MET A 6 31.97 -2.75 31.29
N ASP A 7 30.75 -2.89 31.80
CA ASP A 7 29.74 -3.77 31.21
C ASP A 7 28.48 -2.92 31.04
N ASP A 8 28.25 -2.43 29.83
CA ASP A 8 26.98 -2.58 29.13
C ASP A 8 27.11 -1.97 27.73
N ARG A 9 27.53 -2.82 26.80
CA ARG A 9 27.36 -2.58 25.37
C ARG A 9 25.86 -2.73 25.04
N SER A 10 25.02 -1.86 25.60
CA SER A 10 23.60 -1.76 25.26
C SER A 10 23.44 -0.86 24.04
N GLY A 11 24.03 -1.35 22.94
CA GLY A 11 23.96 -0.80 21.60
C GLY A 11 23.41 -1.86 20.66
N GLN A 12 22.24 -2.42 20.98
CA GLN A 12 21.43 -3.15 20.02
C GLN A 12 20.10 -2.42 19.89
N SER A 13 20.19 -1.26 19.24
CA SER A 13 19.09 -0.68 18.48
C SER A 13 18.49 -1.82 17.68
N ALA A 14 17.23 -2.16 17.98
CA ALA A 14 16.53 -3.31 17.48
C ALA A 14 16.49 -3.27 15.95
N SER A 15 17.51 -3.88 15.33
CA SER A 15 17.43 -4.46 14.00
C SER A 15 16.47 -5.63 14.14
N HIS A 16 15.17 -5.35 14.29
CA HIS A 16 14.15 -6.33 13.93
C HIS A 16 14.39 -6.62 12.45
N PRO A 17 14.86 -7.81 12.07
CA PRO A 17 14.78 -8.19 10.68
C PRO A 17 13.29 -8.34 10.42
N GLN A 18 12.69 -7.32 9.81
CA GLN A 18 11.31 -7.38 9.37
C GLN A 18 11.27 -8.36 8.20
N ALA A 19 11.27 -9.65 8.54
CA ALA A 19 10.99 -10.73 7.61
C ALA A 19 9.72 -10.35 6.84
N PRO A 20 9.63 -10.64 5.54
CA PRO A 20 8.46 -10.29 4.75
C PRO A 20 7.26 -10.95 5.43
N ILE A 21 6.45 -10.14 6.10
CA ILE A 21 5.22 -10.60 6.71
C ILE A 21 4.32 -10.89 5.52
N ILE A 22 4.38 -12.12 5.03
CA ILE A 22 3.34 -12.68 4.18
C ILE A 22 2.10 -12.62 5.07
N ARG A 23 1.34 -11.53 4.96
CA ARG A 23 0.11 -11.34 5.72
C ARG A 23 -0.84 -12.40 5.18
N ALA A 24 -0.99 -13.48 5.96
CA ALA A 24 -2.00 -14.48 5.69
C ALA A 24 -3.35 -13.78 5.47
N PRO A 25 -4.25 -14.32 4.62
CA PRO A 25 -5.58 -13.76 4.43
C PRO A 25 -6.26 -13.62 5.79
N ARG A 26 -6.28 -12.39 6.30
CA ARG A 26 -6.89 -12.06 7.58
C ARG A 26 -8.28 -11.52 7.31
N ASP A 27 -9.22 -11.86 8.17
CA ASP A 27 -10.52 -11.22 8.15
C ASP A 27 -10.34 -9.72 8.36
N LEU A 28 -10.94 -8.93 7.46
CA LEU A 28 -10.98 -7.49 7.61
C LEU A 28 -11.82 -7.15 8.86
N THR A 29 -11.29 -6.23 9.66
CA THR A 29 -12.03 -5.64 10.78
C THR A 29 -13.25 -4.86 10.29
N TYR A 30 -14.17 -4.52 11.20
CA TYR A 30 -15.39 -3.82 10.83
C TYR A 30 -15.09 -2.47 10.15
N ASP A 31 -14.19 -1.67 10.73
CA ASP A 31 -13.80 -0.38 10.17
C ASP A 31 -13.08 -0.52 8.83
N GLU A 32 -12.23 -1.54 8.63
CA GLU A 32 -11.60 -1.80 7.32
C GLU A 32 -12.63 -2.16 6.23
N LYS A 33 -13.65 -2.96 6.58
CA LYS A 33 -14.76 -3.28 5.66
C LYS A 33 -15.55 -2.02 5.32
N LYS A 34 -15.90 -1.20 6.32
CA LYS A 34 -16.61 0.07 6.12
C LYS A 34 -15.80 1.05 5.28
N ALA A 35 -14.49 1.13 5.51
CA ALA A 35 -13.57 1.96 4.74
C ALA A 35 -13.49 1.51 3.29
N ALA A 36 -13.41 0.20 3.04
CA ALA A 36 -13.46 -0.34 1.69
C ALA A 36 -14.77 0.04 0.99
N GLU A 37 -15.92 -0.19 1.63
CA GLU A 37 -17.22 0.19 1.08
C GLU A 37 -17.32 1.69 0.77
N ALA A 38 -16.83 2.55 1.68
CA ALA A 38 -16.84 4.00 1.48
C ALA A 38 -15.97 4.41 0.29
N ALA A 39 -14.78 3.80 0.15
CA ALA A 39 -13.91 4.03 -1.01
C ALA A 39 -14.59 3.64 -2.32
N PHE A 40 -15.27 2.48 -2.36
CA PHE A 40 -16.01 2.05 -3.55
C PHE A 40 -17.20 2.96 -3.89
N ARG A 41 -17.85 3.55 -2.88
CA ARG A 41 -18.99 4.46 -3.07
C ARG A 41 -18.58 5.90 -3.38
N GLY A 42 -17.32 6.27 -3.19
CA GLY A 42 -16.86 7.66 -3.27
C GLY A 42 -17.26 8.50 -2.05
N GLU A 43 -17.58 7.86 -0.93
CA GLU A 43 -17.91 8.52 0.33
C GLU A 43 -16.63 9.01 1.04
N PRO A 44 -16.69 10.07 1.87
CA PRO A 44 -15.53 10.55 2.61
C PRO A 44 -15.05 9.53 3.66
N PHE A 45 -13.74 9.55 3.93
CA PHE A 45 -13.15 8.75 5.01
C PHE A 45 -13.65 9.21 6.39
N ASN A 46 -14.03 8.26 7.25
CA ASN A 46 -14.43 8.55 8.61
C ASN A 46 -13.19 8.56 9.54
N PRO A 47 -12.85 9.68 10.19
CA PRO A 47 -11.66 9.80 11.03
C PRO A 47 -11.71 8.94 12.31
N ALA A 48 -12.85 8.36 12.66
CA ALA A 48 -12.97 7.42 13.78
C ALA A 48 -12.48 6.00 13.46
N TRP A 49 -12.17 5.69 12.19
CA TRP A 49 -11.65 4.39 11.78
C TRP A 49 -10.16 4.22 12.08
N SER A 50 -9.70 2.97 12.12
CA SER A 50 -8.30 2.66 12.44
C SER A 50 -7.34 3.09 11.33
N VAL A 51 -6.05 3.16 11.66
CA VAL A 51 -4.98 3.41 10.69
C VAL A 51 -4.94 2.33 9.60
N ALA A 52 -5.31 1.09 9.93
CA ALA A 52 -5.38 0.01 8.95
C ALA A 52 -6.52 0.24 7.94
N ALA A 53 -7.68 0.74 8.41
CA ALA A 53 -8.79 1.13 7.56
C ALA A 53 -8.47 2.33 6.67
N ALA A 54 -7.70 3.31 7.16
CA ALA A 54 -7.20 4.41 6.35
C ALA A 54 -6.35 3.89 5.18
N ALA A 55 -5.41 2.98 5.45
CA ALA A 55 -4.59 2.37 4.42
C ALA A 55 -5.42 1.60 3.37
N VAL A 56 -6.51 0.94 3.79
CA VAL A 56 -7.44 0.26 2.87
C VAL A 56 -8.20 1.28 2.01
N TYR A 57 -8.77 2.33 2.61
CA TYR A 57 -9.50 3.38 1.89
C TYR A 57 -8.62 4.06 0.84
N GLU A 58 -7.46 4.57 1.26
CA GLU A 58 -6.51 5.26 0.38
C GLU A 58 -5.98 4.34 -0.72
N GLY A 59 -5.70 3.07 -0.38
CA GLY A 59 -5.25 2.07 -1.33
C GLY A 59 -6.26 1.82 -2.45
N ILE A 60 -7.55 1.68 -2.10
CA ILE A 60 -8.63 1.46 -3.07
C ILE A 60 -8.84 2.70 -3.94
N VAL A 61 -8.96 3.90 -3.35
CA VAL A 61 -9.14 5.16 -4.10
C VAL A 61 -7.98 5.36 -5.08
N SER A 62 -6.75 5.13 -4.63
CA SER A 62 -5.56 5.25 -5.46
C SER A 62 -5.55 4.22 -6.60
N ALA A 63 -5.95 2.98 -6.33
CA ALA A 63 -6.04 1.93 -7.35
C ALA A 63 -7.10 2.24 -8.40
N MET A 64 -8.28 2.71 -7.99
CA MET A 64 -9.33 3.14 -8.91
C MET A 64 -8.89 4.29 -9.79
N CYS A 65 -8.19 5.29 -9.22
CA CYS A 65 -7.63 6.39 -10.00
C CYS A 65 -6.64 5.86 -11.05
N ARG A 66 -5.72 4.98 -10.65
CA ARG A 66 -4.78 4.35 -11.60
C ARG A 66 -5.48 3.52 -12.68
N MET A 67 -6.52 2.77 -12.35
CA MET A 67 -7.28 1.97 -13.31
C MET A 67 -8.04 2.86 -14.31
N GLN A 68 -8.63 3.96 -13.86
CA GLN A 68 -9.29 4.93 -14.73
C GLN A 68 -8.28 5.61 -15.66
N VAL A 69 -7.12 6.03 -15.14
CA VAL A 69 -6.03 6.57 -15.95
C VAL A 69 -5.55 5.53 -16.97
N ALA A 70 -5.33 4.28 -16.56
CA ALA A 70 -4.91 3.21 -17.45
C ALA A 70 -5.94 2.98 -18.58
N ALA A 71 -7.23 2.93 -18.24
CA ALA A 71 -8.31 2.78 -19.22
C ALA A 71 -8.42 3.97 -20.20
N LEU A 72 -8.11 5.19 -19.75
CA LEU A 72 -8.06 6.37 -20.61
C LEU A 72 -6.81 6.37 -21.51
N THR A 73 -5.66 5.93 -21.00
CA THR A 73 -4.41 5.87 -21.77
C THR A 73 -4.35 4.71 -22.76
N ASP A 74 -5.13 3.65 -22.56
CA ASP A 74 -5.24 2.50 -23.49
C ASP A 74 -5.77 2.92 -24.87
N MET A 75 -6.54 4.02 -24.95
CA MET A 75 -7.02 4.62 -26.21
C MET A 75 -6.04 5.62 -26.85
N GLU A 76 -4.94 5.99 -26.19
CA GLU A 76 -3.85 6.82 -26.74
C GLU A 76 -2.68 5.95 -27.26
N ALA A 77 -2.71 4.65 -27.00
CA ALA A 77 -1.84 3.69 -27.69
C ALA A 77 -2.40 3.44 -29.10
N ILE A 78 -2.37 4.45 -29.95
CA ILE A 78 -2.38 4.24 -31.40
C ILE A 78 -1.21 3.27 -31.67
N PRO A 79 -1.43 2.02 -32.12
CA PRO A 79 -0.34 1.27 -32.71
C PRO A 79 0.03 2.08 -33.95
N VAL A 80 1.11 2.84 -33.88
CA VAL A 80 1.74 3.41 -35.07
C VAL A 80 1.89 2.25 -36.02
N ALA A 81 1.08 2.27 -37.07
CA ALA A 81 1.17 1.35 -38.17
C ALA A 81 2.58 1.47 -38.73
N GLU A 82 3.44 0.51 -38.40
CA GLU A 82 4.50 0.09 -39.30
C GLU A 82 3.97 -1.11 -40.10
N GLU A 83 2.91 -0.85 -40.86
CA GLU A 83 2.76 -1.47 -42.17
C GLU A 83 3.64 -0.67 -43.14
N CYS A 84 4.91 -1.04 -43.23
CA CYS A 84 5.70 -0.83 -44.43
C CYS A 84 5.78 -2.17 -45.17
N LEU A 85 4.71 -2.47 -45.90
CA LEU A 85 4.78 -3.31 -47.09
C LEU A 85 5.91 -2.79 -48.00
N THR A 86 6.65 -3.71 -48.63
CA THR A 86 7.63 -3.55 -49.74
C THR A 86 9.11 -3.64 -49.33
N ARG A 87 9.71 -4.84 -49.42
CA ARG A 87 10.71 -5.18 -50.45
C ARG A 87 11.12 -6.65 -50.42
#